data_AF-A0A7K6LKK4-F1
#
_entry.id   AF-A0A7K6LKK4-F1
#
_cell.length_a   1.000
_cell.length_b   1.000
_cell.length_c   1.000
_cell.angle_alpha   90.00
_cell.angle_beta   90.00
_cell.angle_gamma   90.00
#
_symmetry.space_group_name_H-M   'P 1'
#
loop_
_entity.id
_entity.type
_entity.pdbx_description
1 polymer ?
#
loop_
_entity_poly.entity_id
_entity_poly.type
_entity_poly.pdbx_seq_one_letter_code
_entity_poly.pdbx_strand_id
1 'polypeptide(L)'
;NDEKDLCSGKPADGMVTLPNGTLAVFRGHYYWLLNGRTPPTTNPRRITDGWGIPSPIDSVFSRCNCDGKTFFIKGPLYWRFTNGVMDKGYPKPLTTGFAGLSGRIVATLPVARYNNRPESVYFIKRDGNMQQYVYRQEPAKKCQRRAQVTIRYPAFVPRVVIRRRFQRAVRMPTVIRTVRINSHPSAPHGRFLLLAGVLRKEIQMTTYWRGLPKVVHSTLSVPNQSKPDGYDYYAFSYNRYYSLDIGKRIARPVTALTGKTVSKDWYNCP
;
A
#
# COMPACT_ATOMS: atom_id res chain seq x y z
N ASN A 1 2.56 4.94 27.24
CA ASN A 1 2.92 5.96 26.24
C ASN A 1 2.29 5.54 24.91
N ASP A 2 1.07 6.02 24.66
CA ASP A 2 0.17 5.51 23.61
C ASP A 2 0.69 5.67 22.19
N GLU A 3 1.66 6.56 21.98
CA GLU A 3 2.28 6.77 20.66
C GLU A 3 3.01 5.51 20.15
N LYS A 4 3.62 4.75 21.07
CA LYS A 4 4.37 3.53 20.75
C LYS A 4 3.51 2.26 20.74
N ASP A 5 2.22 2.37 21.09
CA ASP A 5 1.30 1.24 21.09
C ASP A 5 0.54 1.13 19.76
N LEU A 6 0.98 0.25 18.85
CA LEU A 6 0.27 0.03 17.58
C LEU A 6 -1.16 -0.52 17.78
N CYS A 7 -1.46 -1.11 18.94
CA CYS A 7 -2.77 -1.66 19.27
C CYS A 7 -3.76 -0.62 19.82
N SER A 8 -3.35 0.64 19.94
CA SER A 8 -4.18 1.74 20.46
C SER A 8 -5.40 2.12 19.60
N GLY A 9 -5.64 1.43 18.48
CA GLY A 9 -6.73 1.71 17.53
C GLY A 9 -6.57 2.98 16.67
N LYS A 10 -5.50 3.75 16.87
CA LYS A 10 -5.18 4.93 16.06
C LYS A 10 -4.73 4.51 14.65
N PRO A 11 -5.14 5.23 13.59
CA PRO A 11 -4.78 4.90 12.21
C PRO A 11 -3.26 4.99 11.99
N ALA A 12 -2.76 4.22 11.02
CA ALA A 12 -1.41 4.36 10.49
C ALA A 12 -1.34 5.47 9.43
N ASP A 13 -0.24 6.21 9.41
CA ASP A 13 0.08 7.22 8.38
C ASP A 13 0.49 6.55 7.06
N GLY A 14 0.91 5.29 7.12
CA GLY A 14 1.32 4.56 5.93
C GLY A 14 1.59 3.07 6.19
N MET A 15 1.37 2.25 5.16
CA MET A 15 1.62 0.82 5.19
C MET A 15 2.27 0.40 3.88
N VAL A 16 3.31 -0.43 3.93
CA VAL A 16 3.99 -0.91 2.73
C VAL A 16 4.53 -2.32 2.92
N THR A 17 4.47 -3.12 1.86
CA THR A 17 5.17 -4.40 1.80
C THR A 17 6.59 -4.15 1.30
N LEU A 18 7.57 -4.48 2.13
CA LEU A 18 8.99 -4.38 1.77
C LEU A 18 9.42 -5.55 0.88
N PRO A 19 10.49 -5.39 0.08
CA PRO A 19 11.00 -6.46 -0.80
C PRO A 19 11.36 -7.76 -0.08
N ASN A 20 11.70 -7.69 1.21
CA ASN A 20 11.96 -8.83 2.09
C ASN A 20 10.67 -9.44 2.68
N GLY A 21 9.51 -9.17 2.09
CA GLY A 21 8.20 -9.70 2.48
C GLY A 21 7.68 -9.24 3.84
N THR A 22 8.35 -8.29 4.49
CA THR A 22 7.90 -7.73 5.76
C THR A 22 6.85 -6.65 5.52
N LEU A 23 5.78 -6.66 6.30
CA LEU A 23 4.81 -5.57 6.31
C LEU A 23 5.30 -4.48 7.26
N ALA A 24 5.62 -3.31 6.74
CA ALA A 24 5.98 -2.15 7.55
C ALA A 24 4.77 -1.24 7.75
N VAL A 25 4.53 -0.83 9.00
CA VAL A 25 3.46 0.07 9.40
C VAL A 25 4.07 1.31 10.04
N PHE A 26 3.70 2.50 9.58
CA PHE A 26 4.24 3.79 10.00
C PHE A 26 3.17 4.60 10.71
N ARG A 27 3.51 5.18 11.86
CA ARG A 27 2.62 6.06 12.61
C ARG A 27 3.41 7.02 13.48
N GLY A 28 3.14 8.31 13.36
CA GLY A 28 3.87 9.36 14.05
C GLY A 28 5.36 9.29 13.71
N HIS A 29 6.20 9.26 14.74
CA HIS A 29 7.66 9.20 14.60
C HIS A 29 8.21 7.77 14.46
N TYR A 30 7.34 6.76 14.41
CA TYR A 30 7.70 5.37 14.61
C TYR A 30 7.21 4.45 13.50
N TYR A 31 7.85 3.30 13.37
CA TYR A 31 7.39 2.20 12.52
C TYR A 31 7.59 0.83 13.17
N TRP A 32 6.72 -0.10 12.77
CA TRP A 32 6.71 -1.50 13.20
C TRP A 32 6.92 -2.39 11.98
N LEU A 33 7.64 -3.48 12.19
CA LEU A 33 7.82 -4.55 11.21
C LEU A 33 6.98 -5.74 11.65
N LEU A 34 5.99 -6.10 10.85
CA LEU A 34 5.03 -7.16 11.14
C LEU A 34 5.35 -8.41 10.32
N ASN A 35 5.22 -9.56 10.98
CA ASN A 35 5.38 -10.89 10.38
C ASN A 35 4.05 -11.65 10.22
N GLY A 36 2.94 -11.06 10.67
CA GLY A 36 1.59 -11.62 10.62
C GLY A 36 1.33 -12.81 11.53
N ARG A 37 2.22 -13.12 12.50
CA ARG A 37 2.07 -14.24 13.44
C ARG A 37 2.04 -13.80 14.90
N THR A 38 2.83 -12.78 15.23
CA THR A 38 2.99 -12.29 16.60
C THR A 38 2.42 -10.88 16.71
N PRO A 39 1.96 -10.46 17.90
CA PRO A 39 1.63 -9.08 18.15
C PRO A 39 2.80 -8.13 17.83
N PRO A 40 2.54 -6.82 17.64
CA PRO A 40 3.59 -5.85 17.34
C PRO A 40 4.56 -5.72 18.51
N THR A 41 5.82 -5.40 18.22
CA THR A 41 6.80 -5.07 19.26
C THR A 41 6.37 -3.84 20.07
N THR A 42 6.62 -3.86 21.37
CA THR A 42 6.43 -2.72 22.28
C THR A 42 7.51 -1.64 22.12
N ASN A 43 8.62 -1.97 21.45
CA ASN A 43 9.73 -1.07 21.17
C ASN A 43 9.83 -0.80 19.67
N PRO A 44 9.02 0.12 19.11
CA PRO A 44 9.08 0.44 17.71
C PRO A 44 10.35 1.22 17.34
N ARG A 45 10.68 1.18 16.05
CA ARG A 45 11.84 1.87 15.50
C ARG A 45 11.48 3.31 15.15
N ARG A 46 12.40 4.25 15.35
CA ARG A 46 12.24 5.63 14.88
C ARG A 46 12.43 5.70 13.37
N ILE A 47 11.55 6.43 12.68
CA ILE A 47 11.62 6.59 11.23
C ILE A 47 12.91 7.30 10.83
N THR A 48 13.32 8.32 11.58
CA THR A 48 14.57 9.07 11.36
C THR A 48 15.79 8.17 11.38
N ASP A 49 15.84 7.24 12.31
CA ASP A 49 17.02 6.40 12.54
C ASP A 49 17.04 5.24 11.53
N GLY A 50 15.88 4.64 11.26
CA GLY A 50 15.77 3.48 10.39
C GLY A 50 15.80 3.80 8.89
N TRP A 51 15.34 5.00 8.50
CA TRP A 51 15.19 5.39 7.10
C TRP A 51 15.97 6.65 6.73
N GLY A 52 16.49 7.42 7.70
CA GLY A 52 17.19 8.68 7.42
C GLY A 52 16.29 9.76 6.83
N ILE A 53 14.98 9.72 7.10
CA ILE A 53 14.01 10.70 6.58
C ILE A 53 13.29 11.43 7.72
N PRO A 54 12.78 12.66 7.47
CA PRO A 54 12.02 13.38 8.47
C PRO A 54 10.69 12.66 8.78
N SER A 55 10.22 12.80 10.03
CA SER A 55 8.98 12.20 10.52
C SER A 55 8.06 13.26 11.15
N PRO A 56 6.75 13.02 11.28
CA PRO A 56 5.99 11.93 10.66
C PRO A 56 5.96 12.04 9.13
N ILE A 57 5.67 10.93 8.47
CA ILE A 57 5.47 10.87 7.01
C ILE A 57 4.00 11.12 6.68
N ASP A 58 3.71 11.58 5.46
CA ASP A 58 2.33 11.72 4.98
C ASP A 58 1.86 10.46 4.23
N SER A 59 2.77 9.74 3.57
CA SER A 59 2.44 8.47 2.92
C SER A 59 3.68 7.66 2.54
N VAL A 60 3.49 6.37 2.31
CA VAL A 60 4.51 5.45 1.77
C VAL A 60 3.88 4.46 0.79
N PHE A 61 4.60 4.12 -0.27
CA PHE A 61 4.23 3.04 -1.17
C PHE A 61 5.44 2.41 -1.84
N SER A 62 5.30 1.18 -2.31
CA SER A 62 6.26 0.56 -3.23
C SER A 62 5.62 0.37 -4.59
N ARG A 63 6.40 0.58 -5.66
CA ARG A 63 5.92 0.31 -7.03
C ARG A 63 5.58 -1.17 -7.20
N CYS A 64 4.49 -1.43 -7.89
CA CYS A 64 4.05 -2.78 -8.24
C CYS A 64 4.76 -3.27 -9.51
N ASN A 65 6.09 -3.23 -9.52
CA ASN A 65 6.95 -3.66 -10.63
C ASN A 65 8.16 -4.46 -10.12
N CYS A 66 9.02 -4.92 -11.02
CA CYS A 66 10.18 -5.74 -10.63
C CYS A 66 11.25 -4.98 -9.83
N ASP A 67 11.32 -3.64 -9.95
CA ASP A 67 12.28 -2.85 -9.18
C ASP A 67 11.83 -2.64 -7.73
N GLY A 68 10.53 -2.68 -7.47
CA GLY A 68 9.95 -2.61 -6.13
C GLY A 68 10.33 -1.36 -5.33
N LYS A 69 10.72 -0.27 -6.02
CA LYS A 69 11.22 0.95 -5.37
C LYS A 69 10.18 1.51 -4.39
N THR A 70 10.64 1.86 -3.21
CA THR A 70 9.81 2.42 -2.13
C THR A 70 9.90 3.94 -2.13
N PHE A 71 8.77 4.60 -1.97
CA PHE A 71 8.64 6.05 -2.00
C PHE A 71 8.01 6.50 -0.69
N PHE A 72 8.63 7.49 -0.05
CA PHE A 72 8.06 8.18 1.10
C PHE A 72 7.70 9.60 0.70
N ILE A 73 6.55 10.07 1.18
CA ILE A 73 6.05 11.42 0.93
C ILE A 73 6.00 12.16 2.25
N LYS A 74 6.51 13.39 2.26
CA LYS A 74 6.34 14.35 3.35
C LYS A 74 6.32 15.77 2.82
N GLY A 75 5.21 16.46 3.03
CA GLY A 75 4.95 17.79 2.52
C GLY A 75 5.14 17.84 1.00
N PRO A 76 5.90 18.80 0.47
CA PRO A 76 6.11 18.94 -0.98
C PRO A 76 7.21 18.01 -1.53
N LEU A 77 7.82 17.18 -0.69
CA LEU A 77 8.98 16.36 -1.04
C LEU A 77 8.66 14.88 -1.03
N TYR A 78 9.44 14.12 -1.79
CA TYR A 78 9.47 12.67 -1.71
C TYR A 78 10.89 12.12 -1.70
N TRP A 79 11.05 10.98 -1.03
CA TRP A 79 12.27 10.19 -0.96
C TRP A 79 12.04 8.89 -1.70
N ARG A 80 13.06 8.39 -2.37
CA ARG A 80 12.99 7.13 -3.12
C ARG A 80 14.08 6.20 -2.64
N PHE A 81 13.72 4.93 -2.43
CA PHE A 81 14.60 3.90 -1.93
C PHE A 81 14.62 2.71 -2.88
N THR A 82 15.80 2.13 -3.02
CA THR A 82 16.03 0.86 -3.71
C THR A 82 16.65 -0.11 -2.72
N ASN A 83 15.99 -1.25 -2.45
CA ASN A 83 16.41 -2.25 -1.47
C ASN A 83 16.74 -1.69 -0.07
N GLY A 84 15.99 -0.69 0.38
CA GLY A 84 16.20 -0.05 1.68
C GLY A 84 17.30 1.02 1.71
N VAL A 85 18.01 1.26 0.60
CA VAL A 85 18.99 2.34 0.48
C VAL A 85 18.36 3.52 -0.25
N MET A 86 18.55 4.74 0.28
CA MET A 86 18.05 5.96 -0.35
C MET A 86 18.81 6.21 -1.66
N ASP A 87 18.08 6.45 -2.76
CA ASP A 87 18.69 6.75 -4.05
C ASP A 87 19.43 8.10 -4.01
N LYS A 88 20.59 8.21 -4.68
CA LYS A 88 21.36 9.46 -4.77
C LYS A 88 20.52 10.60 -5.37
N GLY A 89 20.62 11.78 -4.77
CA GLY A 89 19.93 13.00 -5.23
C GLY A 89 18.47 13.10 -4.79
N TYR A 90 18.09 12.36 -3.74
CA TYR A 90 16.83 12.52 -3.02
C TYR A 90 17.04 13.24 -1.67
N PRO A 91 16.03 13.97 -1.16
CA PRO A 91 14.66 14.09 -1.66
C PRO A 91 14.52 14.93 -2.94
N LYS A 92 13.36 14.82 -3.59
CA LYS A 92 12.97 15.64 -4.75
C LYS A 92 11.58 16.25 -4.57
N PRO A 93 11.26 17.36 -5.26
CA PRO A 93 9.91 17.92 -5.27
C PRO A 93 8.89 16.97 -5.90
N LEU A 94 7.72 16.82 -5.26
CA LEU A 94 6.59 16.05 -5.81
C LEU A 94 6.14 16.59 -7.18
N THR A 95 6.12 17.92 -7.33
CA THR A 95 5.74 18.60 -8.56
C THR A 95 6.61 18.18 -9.74
N THR A 96 7.92 18.08 -9.54
CA THR A 96 8.85 17.61 -10.59
C THR A 96 8.79 16.10 -10.77
N GLY A 97 8.67 15.33 -9.68
CA GLY A 97 8.71 13.86 -9.73
C GLY A 97 7.44 13.20 -10.29
N PHE A 98 6.29 13.87 -10.15
CA PHE A 98 4.97 13.32 -10.50
C PHE A 98 4.14 14.29 -11.36
N ALA A 99 4.80 14.92 -12.35
CA ALA A 99 4.16 15.71 -13.42
C ALA A 99 3.15 16.76 -12.90
N GLY A 100 3.58 17.58 -11.95
CA GLY A 100 2.80 18.69 -11.40
C GLY A 100 1.95 18.34 -10.17
N LEU A 101 2.12 17.15 -9.58
CA LEU A 101 1.37 16.76 -8.39
C LEU A 101 1.55 17.77 -7.26
N SER A 102 0.43 18.24 -6.72
CA SER A 102 0.37 19.24 -5.67
C SER A 102 -0.76 18.94 -4.68
N GLY A 103 -0.81 19.72 -3.59
CA GLY A 103 -1.76 19.53 -2.51
C GLY A 103 -1.26 18.54 -1.45
N ARG A 104 -2.06 18.36 -0.39
CA ARG A 104 -1.70 17.52 0.75
C ARG A 104 -2.12 16.08 0.51
N ILE A 105 -1.14 15.21 0.26
CA ILE A 105 -1.35 13.77 0.10
C ILE A 105 -1.54 13.14 1.49
N VAL A 106 -2.47 12.19 1.60
CA VAL A 106 -2.75 11.44 2.84
C VAL A 106 -2.65 9.93 2.66
N ALA A 107 -2.75 9.43 1.42
CA ALA A 107 -2.58 8.02 1.12
C ALA A 107 -2.16 7.82 -0.35
N THR A 108 -1.46 6.72 -0.63
CA THR A 108 -0.99 6.38 -1.98
C THR A 108 -1.25 4.92 -2.31
N LEU A 109 -2.08 4.67 -3.33
CA LEU A 109 -2.44 3.33 -3.78
C LEU A 109 -1.66 2.96 -5.05
N PRO A 110 -0.54 2.22 -4.96
CA PRO A 110 0.18 1.73 -6.13
C PRO A 110 -0.60 0.57 -6.77
N VAL A 111 -0.69 0.56 -8.10
CA VAL A 111 -1.45 -0.40 -8.87
C VAL A 111 -0.58 -1.01 -9.96
N ALA A 112 -0.56 -2.35 -10.00
CA ALA A 112 0.19 -3.10 -10.99
C ALA A 112 -0.38 -2.93 -12.40
N ARG A 113 0.51 -3.02 -13.40
CA ARG A 113 0.12 -3.19 -14.79
C ARG A 113 -0.61 -4.52 -14.95
N TYR A 114 -1.75 -4.52 -15.65
CA TYR A 114 -2.50 -5.74 -15.94
C TYR A 114 -3.37 -5.57 -17.19
N ASN A 115 -3.20 -6.44 -18.18
CA ASN A 115 -3.82 -6.31 -19.50
C ASN A 115 -3.63 -4.87 -20.05
N ASN A 116 -4.73 -4.17 -20.33
CA ASN A 116 -4.75 -2.79 -20.82
C ASN A 116 -4.63 -1.74 -19.71
N ARG A 117 -4.59 -2.14 -18.44
CA ARG A 117 -4.40 -1.22 -17.31
C ARG A 117 -2.90 -0.95 -17.11
N PRO A 118 -2.45 0.32 -17.21
CA PRO A 118 -1.05 0.66 -17.00
C PRO A 118 -0.67 0.60 -15.52
N GLU A 119 0.61 0.39 -15.24
CA GLU A 119 1.17 0.65 -13.90
C GLU A 119 0.90 2.11 -13.51
N SER A 120 0.37 2.32 -12.31
CA SER A 120 0.02 3.66 -11.82
C SER A 120 0.06 3.74 -10.31
N VAL A 121 -0.03 4.95 -9.78
CA VAL A 121 -0.28 5.21 -8.37
C VAL A 121 -1.40 6.24 -8.25
N TYR A 122 -2.39 5.98 -7.39
CA TYR A 122 -3.39 6.97 -7.02
C TYR A 122 -2.92 7.72 -5.78
N PHE A 123 -2.82 9.04 -5.89
CA PHE A 123 -2.56 9.95 -4.77
C PHE A 123 -3.89 10.43 -4.22
N ILE A 124 -4.22 10.05 -2.98
CA ILE A 124 -5.42 10.48 -2.28
C ILE A 124 -5.06 11.72 -1.48
N LYS A 125 -5.83 12.79 -1.68
CA LYS A 125 -5.63 14.09 -1.05
C LYS A 125 -6.54 14.27 0.16
N ARG A 126 -6.14 15.18 1.07
CA ARG A 126 -6.88 15.47 2.31
C ARG A 126 -8.28 16.03 2.08
N ASP A 127 -8.51 16.71 0.96
CA ASP A 127 -9.80 17.29 0.56
C ASP A 127 -10.80 16.24 0.02
N GLY A 128 -10.40 14.96 -0.05
CA GLY A 128 -11.24 13.87 -0.57
C GLY A 128 -11.16 13.70 -2.09
N ASN A 129 -10.33 14.48 -2.76
CA ASN A 129 -9.99 14.27 -4.16
C ASN A 129 -8.84 13.27 -4.31
N MET A 130 -8.63 12.80 -5.54
CA MET A 130 -7.48 11.99 -5.88
C MET A 130 -7.00 12.24 -7.31
N GLN A 131 -5.73 11.94 -7.55
CA GLN A 131 -5.13 11.98 -8.88
C GLN A 131 -4.39 10.68 -9.18
N GLN A 132 -4.53 10.18 -10.41
CA GLN A 132 -3.80 9.01 -10.88
C GLN A 132 -2.55 9.46 -11.64
N TYR A 133 -1.38 9.06 -11.19
CA TYR A 133 -0.16 9.16 -11.97
C TYR A 133 0.11 7.83 -12.67
N VAL A 134 0.22 7.89 -14.00
CA VAL A 134 0.49 6.74 -14.85
C VAL A 134 1.96 6.75 -15.21
N TYR A 135 2.68 5.69 -14.84
CA TYR A 135 4.08 5.54 -15.23
C TYR A 135 4.19 5.33 -16.74
N ARG A 136 5.27 5.86 -17.33
CA ARG A 136 5.63 5.50 -18.70
C ARG A 136 5.82 3.98 -18.75
N GLN A 137 5.19 3.34 -19.74
CA GLN A 137 5.32 1.91 -19.91
C GLN A 137 6.72 1.59 -20.43
N GLU A 138 7.51 0.95 -19.57
CA GLU A 138 8.74 0.29 -19.99
C GLU A 138 8.41 -1.03 -20.71
N PRO A 139 9.30 -1.55 -21.58
CA PRO A 139 9.20 -2.92 -22.05
C PRO A 139 9.02 -3.86 -20.86
N ALA A 140 8.15 -4.86 -21.00
CA ALA A 140 7.88 -5.81 -19.92
C ALA A 140 9.17 -6.56 -19.56
N LYS A 141 9.87 -6.10 -18.51
CA LYS A 141 11.01 -6.82 -17.95
C LYS A 141 10.48 -8.04 -17.21
N LYS A 142 10.94 -9.23 -17.60
CA LYS A 142 10.73 -10.43 -16.78
C LYS A 142 11.51 -10.25 -15.48
N CYS A 143 10.76 -10.12 -14.39
CA CYS A 143 11.24 -10.23 -13.02
C CYS A 143 12.18 -11.45 -12.89
N GLN A 144 13.47 -11.22 -12.63
CA GLN A 144 14.43 -12.32 -12.49
C GLN A 144 14.06 -13.20 -11.29
N ARG A 145 14.01 -14.53 -11.48
CA ARG A 145 13.74 -15.49 -10.38
C ARG A 145 14.86 -15.40 -9.35
N ARG A 146 14.52 -14.95 -8.14
CA ARG A 146 15.42 -14.84 -6.99
C ARG A 146 14.66 -15.12 -5.68
N ALA A 147 15.39 -15.11 -4.57
CA ALA A 147 15.01 -15.67 -3.27
C ALA A 147 13.51 -15.54 -2.94
N GLN A 148 12.89 -16.68 -2.68
CA GLN A 148 11.47 -16.77 -2.34
C GLN A 148 11.26 -16.26 -0.91
N VAL A 149 10.53 -15.17 -0.77
CA VAL A 149 10.17 -14.60 0.53
C VAL A 149 8.71 -14.83 0.82
N THR A 150 8.38 -15.08 2.08
CA THR A 150 7.03 -15.43 2.49
C THR A 150 6.35 -14.25 3.19
N ILE A 151 5.21 -13.81 2.66
CA ILE A 151 4.36 -12.79 3.28
C ILE A 151 3.14 -13.44 3.89
N ARG A 152 2.82 -13.09 5.14
CA ARG A 152 1.59 -13.52 5.82
C ARG A 152 0.68 -12.33 6.08
N TYR A 153 -0.57 -12.41 5.59
CA TYR A 153 -1.56 -11.35 5.77
C TYR A 153 -3.00 -11.88 5.74
N PRO A 154 -3.96 -11.17 6.37
CA PRO A 154 -5.38 -11.51 6.34
C PRO A 154 -5.99 -11.21 4.97
N ALA A 155 -6.04 -12.20 4.09
CA ALA A 155 -6.65 -12.03 2.77
C ALA A 155 -8.17 -12.18 2.85
N PHE A 156 -8.89 -11.20 2.31
CA PHE A 156 -10.34 -11.28 2.17
C PHE A 156 -10.73 -12.05 0.91
N VAL A 157 -11.50 -13.13 1.06
CA VAL A 157 -12.04 -13.91 -0.05
C VAL A 157 -13.57 -13.88 0.03
N PRO A 158 -14.26 -13.13 -0.83
CA PRO A 158 -15.71 -13.12 -0.82
C PRO A 158 -16.23 -14.51 -1.25
N ARG A 159 -17.02 -15.17 -0.39
CA ARG A 159 -17.76 -16.38 -0.80
C ARG A 159 -18.93 -15.98 -1.71
N VAL A 160 -19.04 -16.62 -2.87
CA VAL A 160 -20.23 -16.50 -3.72
C VAL A 160 -21.32 -17.37 -3.12
N VAL A 161 -22.30 -16.76 -2.46
CA VAL A 161 -23.50 -17.50 -2.01
C VAL A 161 -24.49 -17.52 -3.18
N ILE A 162 -24.59 -18.66 -3.86
CA ILE A 162 -25.64 -18.90 -4.87
C ILE A 162 -26.97 -18.90 -4.10
N ARG A 163 -27.87 -17.96 -4.43
CA ARG A 163 -29.15 -17.76 -3.72
C ARG A 163 -30.01 -19.03 -3.77
N ARG A 164 -30.05 -19.79 -2.67
CA ARG A 164 -31.20 -20.64 -2.32
C ARG A 164 -31.57 -20.36 -0.86
N ARG A 165 -32.66 -19.60 -0.69
CA ARG A 165 -33.50 -19.35 0.49
C ARG A 165 -32.81 -19.02 1.84
N PHE A 166 -33.22 -17.88 2.41
CA PHE A 166 -32.90 -17.32 3.73
C PHE A 166 -31.43 -16.95 4.01
N GLN A 167 -31.19 -15.64 4.10
CA GLN A 167 -29.92 -15.07 4.57
C GLN A 167 -29.73 -15.38 6.06
N ARG A 168 -29.06 -16.49 6.39
CA ARG A 168 -28.26 -16.52 7.62
C ARG A 168 -27.00 -15.68 7.38
N ALA A 169 -26.58 -14.90 8.37
CA ALA A 169 -25.28 -14.24 8.36
C ALA A 169 -24.17 -15.31 8.33
N VAL A 170 -23.85 -15.81 7.13
CA VAL A 170 -22.76 -16.75 6.94
C VAL A 170 -21.48 -15.97 7.20
N ARG A 171 -20.82 -16.29 8.33
CA ARG A 171 -19.55 -15.68 8.74
C ARG A 171 -18.57 -15.75 7.56
N MET A 172 -18.28 -14.60 6.95
CA MET A 172 -17.39 -14.54 5.79
C MET A 172 -15.95 -14.79 6.27
N PRO A 173 -15.23 -15.81 5.75
CA PRO A 173 -13.92 -16.15 6.27
C PRO A 173 -12.86 -15.15 5.78
N THR A 174 -12.13 -14.53 6.70
CA THR A 174 -10.79 -14.01 6.43
C THR A 174 -9.83 -15.20 6.42
N VAL A 175 -9.07 -15.38 5.33
CA VAL A 175 -8.09 -16.47 5.21
C VAL A 175 -6.70 -15.88 5.36
N ILE A 176 -5.89 -16.43 6.26
CA ILE A 176 -4.47 -16.05 6.35
C ILE A 176 -3.77 -16.59 5.10
N ARG A 177 -3.34 -15.69 4.21
CA ARG A 177 -2.55 -16.09 3.05
C ARG A 177 -1.08 -16.05 3.38
N THR A 178 -0.39 -17.11 2.98
CA THR A 178 1.07 -17.22 2.99
C THR A 178 1.50 -17.22 1.54
N VAL A 179 1.93 -16.07 1.02
CA VAL A 179 2.33 -15.93 -0.38
C VAL A 179 3.85 -15.96 -0.47
N ARG A 180 4.37 -16.83 -1.36
CA ARG A 180 5.78 -16.79 -1.75
C ARG A 180 5.96 -15.73 -2.85
N ILE A 181 6.87 -14.79 -2.63
CA ILE A 181 7.21 -13.72 -3.57
C ILE A 181 8.67 -13.87 -3.99
N ASN A 182 9.00 -13.54 -5.22
CA ASN A 182 10.41 -13.45 -5.62
C ASN A 182 10.91 -12.06 -5.21
N SER A 183 11.89 -12.01 -4.31
CA SER A 183 12.57 -10.75 -3.99
C SER A 183 13.56 -10.39 -5.09
N HIS A 184 13.54 -9.14 -5.55
CA HIS A 184 14.38 -8.67 -6.65
C HIS A 184 15.45 -7.72 -6.13
N PRO A 185 16.74 -8.07 -6.22
CA PRO A 185 17.83 -7.12 -6.15
C PRO A 185 17.88 -6.36 -7.49
N SER A 186 17.86 -5.04 -7.39
CA SER A 186 17.90 -4.09 -8.49
C SER A 186 19.15 -4.25 -9.38
N ALA A 187 18.96 -4.13 -10.70
CA ALA A 187 20.04 -4.08 -11.67
C ALA A 187 20.87 -2.77 -11.56
N PRO A 188 22.14 -2.75 -12.02
CA PRO A 188 22.99 -1.55 -11.99
C PRO A 188 22.39 -0.41 -12.81
N HIS A 189 22.62 0.81 -12.32
CA HIS A 189 22.08 2.05 -12.86
C HIS A 189 22.57 2.34 -14.29
N GLY A 190 21.70 2.13 -15.28
CA GLY A 190 21.79 2.85 -16.55
C GLY A 190 21.24 4.27 -16.38
N ARG A 191 21.95 5.28 -16.89
CA ARG A 191 21.46 6.67 -17.00
C ARG A 191 20.13 6.68 -17.74
N PHE A 192 19.02 6.85 -17.03
CA PHE A 192 17.71 7.06 -17.63
C PHE A 192 17.35 8.55 -17.49
N LEU A 193 17.47 9.26 -18.61
CA LEU A 193 16.93 10.61 -18.79
C LEU A 193 15.46 10.62 -18.38
N LEU A 194 15.06 11.70 -17.70
CA LEU A 194 13.70 11.95 -17.18
C LEU A 194 12.68 11.91 -18.31
N LEU A 195 12.07 10.75 -18.53
CA LEU A 195 10.84 10.64 -19.30
C LEU A 195 9.72 10.47 -18.27
N ALA A 196 9.21 11.61 -17.83
CA ALA A 196 8.15 11.69 -16.81
C ALA A 196 6.89 10.94 -17.28
N GLY A 197 6.20 10.32 -16.33
CA GLY A 197 4.86 9.76 -16.54
C GLY A 197 3.80 10.86 -16.66
N VAL A 198 2.54 10.47 -16.74
CA VAL A 198 1.42 11.39 -16.94
C VAL A 198 0.57 11.45 -15.67
N LEU A 199 0.38 12.65 -15.13
CA LEU A 199 -0.59 12.90 -14.06
C LEU A 199 -1.96 13.18 -14.69
N ARG A 200 -2.97 12.39 -14.31
CA ARG A 200 -4.34 12.59 -14.77
C ARG A 200 -5.02 13.74 -14.03
N LYS A 201 -6.11 14.23 -14.62
CA LYS A 201 -7.00 15.21 -14.00
C LYS A 201 -7.47 14.73 -12.64
N GLU A 202 -7.62 15.68 -11.73
CA GLU A 202 -8.14 15.47 -10.40
C GLU A 202 -9.62 15.08 -10.44
N ILE A 203 -9.97 14.11 -9.61
CA ILE A 203 -11.32 13.55 -9.54
C ILE A 203 -11.70 13.34 -8.08
N GLN A 204 -12.98 13.50 -7.78
CA GLN A 204 -13.49 13.20 -6.46
C GLN A 204 -13.41 11.69 -6.19
N MET A 205 -12.81 11.29 -5.08
CA MET A 205 -12.52 9.88 -4.80
C MET A 205 -13.80 9.02 -4.73
N THR A 206 -14.84 9.53 -4.09
CA THR A 206 -16.11 8.82 -3.86
C THR A 206 -16.98 8.66 -5.10
N THR A 207 -16.78 9.48 -6.13
CA THR A 207 -17.49 9.32 -7.41
C THR A 207 -16.83 8.26 -8.28
N TYR A 208 -15.51 8.10 -8.15
CA TYR A 208 -14.76 7.09 -8.90
C TYR A 208 -14.77 5.70 -8.24
N TRP A 209 -14.73 5.63 -6.91
CA TRP A 209 -14.74 4.38 -6.15
C TRP A 209 -16.05 4.15 -5.42
N ARG A 210 -16.75 3.06 -5.77
CA ARG A 210 -17.96 2.66 -5.07
C ARG A 210 -17.62 2.01 -3.72
N GLY A 211 -18.13 2.59 -2.65
CA GLY A 211 -18.02 2.05 -1.29
C GLY A 211 -16.73 2.38 -0.53
N LEU A 212 -15.82 3.18 -1.12
CA LEU A 212 -14.60 3.63 -0.45
C LEU A 212 -14.96 4.74 0.56
N PRO A 213 -14.41 4.74 1.78
CA PRO A 213 -14.75 5.74 2.79
C PRO A 213 -14.25 7.13 2.39
N LYS A 214 -14.92 8.18 2.88
CA LYS A 214 -14.53 9.59 2.63
C LYS A 214 -13.12 9.91 3.14
N VAL A 215 -12.72 9.27 4.24
CA VAL A 215 -11.40 9.43 4.86
C VAL A 215 -10.62 8.13 4.68
N VAL A 216 -9.45 8.22 4.05
CA VAL A 216 -8.49 7.11 3.92
C VAL A 216 -7.17 7.57 4.54
N HIS A 217 -6.64 6.79 5.47
CA HIS A 217 -5.39 7.12 6.18
C HIS A 217 -4.19 6.43 5.55
N SER A 218 -4.40 5.22 5.01
CA SER A 218 -3.35 4.50 4.29
C SER A 218 -3.97 3.49 3.34
N THR A 219 -3.16 3.04 2.39
CA THR A 219 -3.51 2.00 1.43
C THR A 219 -2.34 1.03 1.33
N LEU A 220 -2.61 -0.19 0.88
CA LEU A 220 -1.60 -1.24 0.77
C LEU A 220 -1.85 -2.10 -0.46
N SER A 221 -0.78 -2.39 -1.17
CA SER A 221 -0.77 -3.36 -2.27
C SER A 221 0.16 -4.50 -1.88
N VAL A 222 -0.41 -5.68 -1.66
CA VAL A 222 0.31 -6.87 -1.19
C VAL A 222 0.52 -7.80 -2.37
N PRO A 223 1.76 -8.20 -2.70
CA PRO A 223 1.99 -9.16 -3.77
C PRO A 223 1.27 -10.49 -3.50
N ASN A 224 0.53 -10.97 -4.50
CA ASN A 224 -0.22 -12.21 -4.49
C ASN A 224 -0.17 -12.86 -5.89
N GLN A 225 0.70 -13.86 -6.06
CA GLN A 225 0.87 -14.58 -7.34
C GLN A 225 -0.38 -15.36 -7.76
N SER A 226 -1.34 -15.61 -6.86
CA SER A 226 -2.61 -16.23 -7.21
C SER A 226 -3.60 -15.26 -7.87
N LYS A 227 -3.30 -13.95 -7.88
CA LYS A 227 -4.13 -12.93 -8.54
C LYS A 227 -3.64 -12.69 -9.97
N PRO A 228 -4.55 -12.42 -10.93
CA PRO A 228 -4.17 -12.18 -12.32
C PRO A 228 -3.21 -10.99 -12.50
N ASP A 229 -3.39 -9.92 -11.71
CA ASP A 229 -2.50 -8.76 -11.72
C ASP A 229 -1.36 -8.85 -10.69
N GLY A 230 -1.28 -9.96 -9.97
CA GLY A 230 -0.21 -10.25 -9.02
C GLY A 230 -0.34 -9.57 -7.66
N TYR A 231 -1.44 -8.90 -7.31
CA TYR A 231 -1.59 -8.18 -6.05
C TYR A 231 -3.00 -8.25 -5.45
N ASP A 232 -3.08 -8.22 -4.12
CA ASP A 232 -4.27 -7.81 -3.39
C ASP A 232 -4.15 -6.35 -2.94
N TYR A 233 -5.26 -5.62 -2.94
CA TYR A 233 -5.28 -4.19 -2.64
C TYR A 233 -6.22 -3.87 -1.49
N TYR A 234 -5.77 -3.01 -0.59
CA TYR A 234 -6.51 -2.63 0.61
C TYR A 234 -6.46 -1.12 0.86
N ALA A 235 -7.53 -0.61 1.47
CA ALA A 235 -7.58 0.73 2.05
C ALA A 235 -7.93 0.65 3.53
N PHE A 236 -7.37 1.58 4.31
CA PHE A 236 -7.52 1.64 5.75
C PHE A 236 -8.07 3.00 6.15
N SER A 237 -9.10 2.98 6.99
CA SER A 237 -9.76 4.16 7.53
C SER A 237 -10.00 3.94 9.01
N TYR A 238 -9.27 4.67 9.86
CA TYR A 238 -9.22 4.40 11.29
C TYR A 238 -8.89 2.92 11.53
N ASN A 239 -9.65 2.25 12.41
CA ASN A 239 -9.48 0.82 12.70
C ASN A 239 -10.33 -0.10 11.79
N ARG A 240 -10.74 0.39 10.61
CA ARG A 240 -11.51 -0.37 9.61
C ARG A 240 -10.70 -0.52 8.32
N TYR A 241 -10.91 -1.63 7.62
CA TYR A 241 -10.27 -1.87 6.33
C TYR A 241 -11.21 -2.39 5.26
N TYR A 242 -10.81 -2.16 4.01
CA TYR A 242 -11.57 -2.41 2.81
C TYR A 242 -10.72 -3.19 1.81
N SER A 243 -11.29 -4.22 1.19
CA SER A 243 -10.67 -4.93 0.08
C SER A 243 -11.06 -4.24 -1.23
N LEU A 244 -10.08 -3.89 -2.05
CA LEU A 244 -10.28 -3.11 -3.26
C LEU A 244 -10.24 -3.99 -4.50
N ASP A 245 -11.27 -3.85 -5.32
CA ASP A 245 -11.35 -4.42 -6.66
C ASP A 245 -11.00 -3.32 -7.66
N ILE A 246 -9.75 -3.31 -8.12
CA ILE A 246 -9.26 -2.23 -8.98
C ILE A 246 -9.97 -2.20 -10.34
N GLY A 247 -10.33 -3.37 -10.88
CA GLY A 247 -11.01 -3.47 -12.17
C GLY A 247 -12.44 -2.93 -12.10
N LYS A 248 -13.18 -3.28 -11.04
CA LYS A 248 -14.57 -2.85 -10.84
C LYS A 248 -14.69 -1.50 -10.11
N ARG A 249 -13.60 -0.98 -9.56
CA ARG A 249 -13.55 0.22 -8.72
C ARG A 249 -14.47 0.13 -7.50
N ILE A 250 -14.48 -1.05 -6.87
CA ILE A 250 -15.33 -1.34 -5.70
C ILE A 250 -14.45 -1.54 -4.47
N ALA A 251 -14.76 -0.85 -3.39
CA ALA A 251 -14.22 -1.12 -2.07
C ALA A 251 -15.24 -1.89 -1.23
N ARG A 252 -14.87 -3.10 -0.79
CA ARG A 252 -15.72 -3.96 0.05
C ARG A 252 -15.36 -3.75 1.52
N PRO A 253 -16.31 -3.40 2.41
CA PRO A 253 -16.02 -3.06 3.80
C PRO A 253 -15.77 -4.32 4.63
N VAL A 254 -14.54 -4.83 4.64
CA VAL A 254 -14.21 -6.13 5.26
C VAL A 254 -14.55 -6.13 6.74
N THR A 255 -14.16 -5.09 7.47
CA THR A 255 -14.47 -4.98 8.91
C THR A 255 -15.97 -5.03 9.21
N ALA A 256 -16.81 -4.42 8.37
CA ALA A 256 -18.26 -4.49 8.54
C ALA A 256 -18.83 -5.89 8.25
N LEU A 257 -18.20 -6.62 7.32
CA LEU A 257 -18.64 -7.96 6.90
C LEU A 257 -18.16 -9.08 7.84
N THR A 258 -17.01 -8.90 8.50
CA THR A 258 -16.36 -9.94 9.32
C THR A 258 -16.36 -9.64 10.82
N GLY A 259 -16.60 -8.38 11.20
CA GLY A 259 -16.46 -7.88 12.57
C GLY A 259 -15.00 -7.68 13.01
N LYS A 260 -14.03 -7.95 12.14
CA LYS A 260 -12.61 -7.90 12.49
C LYS A 260 -11.97 -6.57 12.09
N THR A 261 -11.29 -5.93 13.05
CA THR A 261 -10.64 -4.63 12.89
C THR A 261 -9.22 -4.75 12.35
N VAL A 262 -8.60 -3.61 12.00
CA VAL A 262 -7.19 -3.58 11.56
C VAL A 262 -6.27 -4.09 12.66
N SER A 263 -6.46 -3.59 13.90
CA SER A 263 -5.68 -4.04 15.06
C SER A 263 -5.77 -5.56 15.25
N LYS A 264 -6.96 -6.15 15.09
CA LYS A 264 -7.13 -7.60 15.30
C LYS A 264 -6.58 -8.44 14.15
N ASP A 265 -6.91 -8.11 12.90
CA ASP A 265 -6.57 -8.94 11.74
C ASP A 265 -5.17 -8.68 11.17
N TRP A 266 -4.77 -7.42 11.08
CA TRP A 266 -3.52 -7.03 10.43
C TRP A 266 -2.35 -6.93 11.40
N TYR A 267 -2.61 -6.44 12.62
CA TYR A 267 -1.58 -6.23 13.63
C TYR A 267 -1.48 -7.38 14.64
N ASN A 268 -2.47 -8.28 14.66
CA ASN A 268 -2.55 -9.40 15.60
C ASN A 268 -2.51 -8.95 17.07
N CYS A 269 -3.23 -7.87 17.38
CA CYS A 269 -3.37 -7.38 18.74
C CYS A 269 -4.20 -8.33 19.63
N PRO A 270 -3.90 -8.38 20.94
CA PRO A 270 -4.69 -9.14 21.91
C PRO A 270 -6.17 -8.70 21.91
#